data_AF-A0AAV2S790-F1
#
_entry.id   AF-A0AAV2S790-F1
#
_cell.length_a   1.000
_cell.length_b   1.000
_cell.length_c   1.000
_cell.angle_alpha   90.00
_cell.angle_beta   90.00
_cell.angle_gamma   90.00
#
_symmetry.space_group_name_H-M   'P 1'
#
loop_
_entity.id
_entity.type
_entity.pdbx_description
1 polymer ?
#
loop_
_entity_poly.entity_id
_entity_poly.type
_entity_poly.pdbx_seq_one_letter_code
_entity_poly.pdbx_strand_id
1 'polypeptide(L)'
;KMEPAGSQGVWSLDDYQFIAFIWGSSQLHMNPKISPELFTNERIVDEFAEEYLFLGCIKFIMAVKTGPFAEHSNQLWNISGVQSWTKINQGLFKMYKAEV
;
A
#
# COMPACT_ATOMS: atom_id res chain seq x y z
N LYS A 1 6.65 16.87 -14.17
CA LYS A 1 6.51 16.52 -12.74
C LYS A 1 5.07 16.85 -12.36
N MET A 2 4.26 15.86 -11.99
CA MET A 2 2.88 16.09 -11.53
C MET A 2 2.94 16.23 -10.01
N GLU A 3 2.20 17.18 -9.46
CA GLU A 3 2.08 17.33 -8.01
C GLU A 3 0.91 16.47 -7.50
N PRO A 4 0.98 15.96 -6.26
CA PRO A 4 -0.13 15.26 -5.63
C PRO A 4 -1.39 16.14 -5.61
N ALA A 5 -2.52 15.56 -6.02
CA ALA A 5 -3.80 16.25 -5.98
C ALA A 5 -4.49 15.95 -4.64
N GLY A 6 -4.41 16.86 -3.67
CA GLY A 6 -5.06 16.73 -2.38
C GLY A 6 -4.28 17.38 -1.24
N SER A 7 -4.96 17.69 -0.12
CA SER A 7 -4.37 18.38 1.04
C SER A 7 -4.00 17.46 2.20
N GLN A 8 -4.16 16.14 2.05
CA GLN A 8 -4.07 15.20 3.18
C GLN A 8 -2.64 14.89 3.65
N GLY A 9 -1.60 15.20 2.85
CA GLY A 9 -0.20 15.12 3.27
C GLY A 9 0.17 13.76 3.91
N VAL A 10 0.75 13.77 5.11
CA VAL A 10 1.19 12.57 5.84
C VAL A 10 0.02 11.62 6.22
N TRP A 11 -1.23 12.10 6.13
CA TRP A 11 -2.41 11.31 6.48
C TRP A 11 -3.03 10.57 5.30
N SER A 12 -2.60 10.84 4.06
CA SER A 12 -3.09 10.08 2.92
C SER A 12 -2.48 8.68 2.87
N LEU A 13 -3.20 7.75 2.26
CA LEU A 13 -2.71 6.40 2.00
C LEU A 13 -1.51 6.42 1.02
N ASP A 14 -1.62 7.22 -0.04
CA ASP A 14 -0.61 7.45 -1.06
C ASP A 14 -0.83 8.84 -1.70
N ASP A 15 0.17 9.34 -2.41
CA ASP A 15 0.15 10.68 -3.01
C ASP A 15 -0.69 10.74 -4.31
N TYR A 16 -0.93 9.60 -4.98
CA TYR A 16 -1.55 9.57 -6.30
C TYR A 16 -2.69 8.55 -6.46
N GLN A 17 -2.63 7.41 -5.79
CA GLN A 17 -3.50 6.27 -6.09
C GLN A 17 -4.15 5.69 -4.83
N PHE A 18 -5.46 5.42 -4.88
CA PHE A 18 -6.16 4.68 -3.84
C PHE A 18 -6.68 3.34 -4.34
N ILE A 19 -7.35 3.33 -5.50
CA ILE A 19 -8.02 2.16 -6.07
C ILE A 19 -7.08 0.97 -6.28
N ALA A 20 -5.83 1.23 -6.68
CA ALA A 20 -4.82 0.19 -6.86
C ALA A 20 -4.55 -0.62 -5.57
N PHE A 21 -4.60 0.01 -4.39
CA PHE A 21 -4.47 -0.69 -3.12
C PHE A 21 -5.70 -1.54 -2.78
N ILE A 22 -6.91 -1.08 -3.14
CA ILE A 22 -8.14 -1.86 -2.95
C ILE A 22 -8.11 -3.11 -3.83
N TRP A 23 -7.87 -2.96 -5.14
CA TRP A 23 -7.84 -4.11 -6.05
C TRP A 23 -6.63 -5.00 -5.77
N GLY A 24 -5.46 -4.42 -5.49
CA GLY A 24 -4.25 -5.15 -5.15
C GLY A 24 -4.39 -5.99 -3.88
N SER A 25 -5.00 -5.44 -2.83
CA SER A 25 -5.27 -6.22 -1.60
C SER A 25 -6.27 -7.36 -1.84
N SER A 26 -7.15 -7.23 -2.84
CA SER A 26 -8.05 -8.31 -3.25
C SER A 26 -7.30 -9.43 -3.98
N GLN A 27 -6.28 -9.11 -4.79
CA GLN A 27 -5.42 -10.12 -5.44
C GLN A 27 -4.64 -10.97 -4.43
N LEU A 28 -4.34 -10.40 -3.26
CA LEU A 28 -3.60 -11.06 -2.17
C LEU A 28 -4.53 -11.81 -1.19
N HIS A 29 -5.83 -11.84 -1.45
CA HIS A 29 -6.79 -12.59 -0.64
C HIS A 29 -6.47 -14.09 -0.67
N MET A 30 -6.35 -14.71 0.50
CA MET A 30 -5.95 -16.12 0.68
C MET A 30 -4.61 -16.49 0.01
N ASN A 31 -3.71 -15.52 -0.24
CA ASN A 31 -2.38 -15.83 -0.75
C ASN A 31 -1.52 -16.42 0.39
N PRO A 32 -1.05 -17.68 0.30
CA PRO A 32 -0.25 -18.31 1.36
C PRO A 32 1.20 -17.82 1.38
N LYS A 33 1.69 -17.15 0.32
CA LYS A 33 3.10 -16.78 0.16
C LYS A 33 3.42 -15.40 0.70
N ILE A 34 2.48 -14.47 0.58
CA ILE A 34 2.69 -13.05 0.89
C ILE A 34 1.75 -12.71 2.03
N SER A 35 2.25 -12.70 3.25
CA SER A 35 1.52 -12.14 4.39
C SER A 35 1.64 -10.61 4.40
N PRO A 36 0.67 -9.89 5.01
CA PRO A 36 0.68 -8.43 5.00
C PRO A 36 1.95 -7.76 5.53
N GLU A 37 2.59 -8.31 6.54
CA GLU A 37 3.83 -7.77 7.08
C GLU A 37 4.98 -7.78 6.06
N LEU A 38 4.87 -8.57 4.99
CA LEU A 38 5.91 -8.71 3.98
C LEU A 38 5.84 -7.67 2.86
N PHE A 39 4.75 -6.91 2.72
CA PHE A 39 4.70 -5.92 1.64
C PHE A 39 5.67 -4.75 1.83
N THR A 40 6.25 -4.58 3.03
CA THR A 40 7.30 -3.60 3.31
C THR A 40 8.72 -4.18 3.14
N ASN A 41 8.84 -5.49 2.86
CA ASN A 41 10.13 -6.13 2.61
C ASN A 41 10.55 -5.93 1.15
N GLU A 42 11.63 -5.19 0.92
CA GLU A 42 12.15 -4.86 -0.42
C GLU A 42 12.33 -6.09 -1.31
N ARG A 43 12.81 -7.22 -0.79
CA ARG A 43 13.03 -8.44 -1.59
C ARG A 43 11.70 -9.02 -2.10
N ILE A 44 10.68 -9.03 -1.25
CA ILE A 44 9.34 -9.51 -1.61
C ILE A 44 8.70 -8.57 -2.62
N VAL A 45 8.85 -7.26 -2.41
CA VAL A 45 8.37 -6.25 -3.34
C VAL A 45 9.03 -6.42 -4.70
N ASP A 46 10.35 -6.58 -4.76
CA ASP A 46 11.06 -6.74 -6.03
C ASP A 46 10.69 -8.01 -6.79
N GLU A 47 10.43 -9.11 -6.08
CA GLU A 47 10.04 -10.39 -6.67
C GLU A 47 8.62 -10.35 -7.25
N PHE A 48 7.68 -9.67 -6.59
CA PHE A 48 6.25 -9.82 -6.87
C PHE A 48 5.55 -8.53 -7.37
N ALA A 49 6.26 -7.40 -7.49
CA ALA A 49 5.68 -6.12 -7.92
C ALA A 49 5.09 -6.12 -9.34
N GLU A 50 5.57 -6.99 -10.23
CA GLU A 50 5.00 -7.12 -11.59
C GLU A 50 3.71 -7.96 -11.61
N GLU A 51 3.48 -8.78 -10.58
CA GLU A 51 2.33 -9.68 -10.49
C GLU A 51 1.16 -9.07 -9.69
N TYR A 52 1.46 -8.29 -8.66
CA TYR A 52 0.46 -7.76 -7.73
C TYR A 52 0.45 -6.23 -7.73
N LEU A 53 -0.72 -5.64 -8.03
CA LEU A 53 -0.92 -4.18 -8.07
C LEU A 53 -0.50 -3.51 -6.77
N PHE A 54 -0.82 -4.14 -5.62
CA PHE A 54 -0.45 -3.62 -4.32
C PHE A 54 1.07 -3.46 -4.20
N LEU A 55 1.83 -4.48 -4.58
CA LEU A 55 3.29 -4.48 -4.48
C LEU A 55 3.92 -3.59 -5.56
N GLY A 56 3.31 -3.48 -6.74
CA GLY A 56 3.69 -2.49 -7.75
C GLY A 56 3.61 -1.06 -7.21
N CYS A 57 2.54 -0.72 -6.47
CA CYS A 57 2.43 0.58 -5.81
C CYS A 57 3.51 0.77 -4.72
N ILE A 58 3.76 -0.25 -3.89
CA ILE A 58 4.82 -0.15 -2.87
C ILE A 58 6.20 0.04 -3.52
N LYS A 59 6.50 -0.68 -4.59
CA LYS A 59 7.76 -0.54 -5.35
C LYS A 59 7.94 0.89 -5.87
N PHE A 60 6.87 1.47 -6.42
CA PHE A 60 6.90 2.85 -6.87
C PHE A 60 7.20 3.81 -5.72
N ILE A 61 6.52 3.66 -4.58
CA ILE A 61 6.74 4.48 -3.38
C ILE A 61 8.19 4.41 -2.92
N MET A 62 8.74 3.19 -2.78
CA MET A 62 10.13 2.98 -2.36
C MET A 62 11.15 3.58 -3.36
N ALA A 63 10.80 3.67 -4.65
CA ALA A 63 11.66 4.28 -5.65
C ALA A 63 11.62 5.83 -5.63
N VAL A 64 10.51 6.44 -5.21
CA VAL A 64 10.34 7.91 -5.25
C VAL A 64 10.52 8.59 -3.88
N LYS A 65 10.30 7.88 -2.77
CA LYS A 65 10.49 8.40 -1.41
C LYS A 65 11.78 7.85 -0.81
N THR A 66 12.56 8.71 -0.16
CA THR A 66 13.83 8.34 0.48
C THR A 66 13.68 8.28 1.98
N GLY A 67 14.42 7.37 2.63
CA GLY A 67 14.43 7.20 4.08
C GLY A 67 13.58 6.01 4.52
N PRO A 68 13.41 5.80 5.83
CA PRO A 68 12.64 4.68 6.36
C PRO A 68 11.18 4.73 5.91
N PHE A 69 10.63 3.58 5.49
CA PHE A 69 9.24 3.48 5.02
C PHE A 69 8.21 4.00 6.03
N ALA A 70 8.46 3.75 7.32
CA ALA A 70 7.62 4.22 8.42
C ALA A 70 7.54 5.76 8.52
N GLU A 71 8.56 6.49 8.07
CA GLU A 71 8.61 7.96 8.15
C GLU A 71 7.84 8.61 7.01
N HIS A 72 7.95 8.08 5.79
CA HIS A 72 7.38 8.70 4.60
C HIS A 72 6.04 8.09 4.15
N SER A 73 5.68 6.92 4.69
CA SER A 73 4.48 6.15 4.35
C SER A 73 3.84 5.51 5.59
N ASN A 74 3.70 6.30 6.66
CA ASN A 74 3.24 5.85 7.97
C ASN A 74 1.88 5.12 7.95
N GLN A 75 0.90 5.57 7.14
CA GLN A 75 -0.39 4.87 7.04
C GLN A 75 -0.23 3.45 6.49
N LEU A 76 0.54 3.28 5.41
CA LEU A 76 0.87 1.95 4.87
C LEU A 76 1.69 1.12 5.86
N TRP A 77 2.62 1.74 6.60
CA TRP A 77 3.36 1.06 7.66
C TRP A 77 2.44 0.54 8.77
N ASN A 78 1.44 1.31 9.21
CA ASN A 78 0.48 0.84 10.21
C ASN A 78 -0.40 -0.30 9.65
N ILE A 79 -0.76 -0.24 8.36
CA ILE A 79 -1.51 -1.30 7.68
C ILE A 79 -0.70 -2.62 7.62
N SER A 80 0.63 -2.58 7.53
CA SER A 80 1.45 -3.81 7.52
C SER A 80 1.38 -4.59 8.84
N GLY A 81 0.92 -3.97 9.93
CA GLY A 81 0.65 -4.65 11.20
C GLY A 81 -0.66 -5.47 11.22
N VAL A 82 -1.51 -5.34 10.18
CA VAL A 82 -2.79 -6.07 10.09
C VAL A 82 -2.57 -7.46 9.51
N GLN A 83 -2.81 -8.51 10.29
CA GLN A 83 -2.50 -9.91 9.95
C GLN A 83 -3.34 -10.54 8.82
N SER A 84 -4.21 -9.79 8.13
CA SER A 84 -5.11 -10.36 7.12
C SER A 84 -5.38 -9.40 5.97
N TRP A 85 -5.06 -9.85 4.75
CA TRP A 85 -5.41 -9.13 3.51
C TRP A 85 -6.92 -8.85 3.39
N THR A 86 -7.76 -9.75 3.90
CA THR A 86 -9.22 -9.53 3.95
C THR A 86 -9.57 -8.33 4.83
N LYS A 87 -8.96 -8.22 6.02
CA LYS A 87 -9.19 -7.08 6.92
C LYS A 87 -8.62 -5.79 6.32
N ILE A 88 -7.45 -5.86 5.69
CA ILE A 88 -6.84 -4.73 4.98
C ILE A 88 -7.77 -4.23 3.88
N ASN A 89 -8.23 -5.11 3.00
CA ASN A 89 -9.14 -4.76 1.91
C ASN A 89 -10.43 -4.11 2.43
N GLN A 90 -11.05 -4.68 3.46
CA GLN A 90 -12.24 -4.11 4.10
C GLN A 90 -11.96 -2.72 4.71
N GLY A 91 -10.79 -2.54 5.34
CA GLY A 91 -10.34 -1.25 5.87
C GLY A 91 -10.16 -0.22 4.77
N LEU A 92 -9.48 -0.58 3.69
CA LEU A 92 -9.27 0.28 2.52
C LEU A 92 -10.58 0.71 1.87
N PHE A 93 -11.57 -0.19 1.75
CA PHE A 93 -12.91 0.19 1.27
C PHE A 93 -13.62 1.20 2.19
N LYS A 94 -13.44 1.09 3.51
CA LYS A 94 -14.01 2.04 4.47
C LYS A 94 -13.32 3.40 4.39
N MET A 95 -11.99 3.40 4.32
CA MET A 95 -11.18 4.62 4.15
C MET A 95 -11.55 5.32 2.84
N TYR A 96 -11.62 4.59 1.73
CA TYR A 96 -12.02 5.15 0.43
C TYR A 96 -13.36 5.89 0.50
N LYS A 97 -14.39 5.27 1.10
CA LYS A 97 -15.71 5.89 1.26
C LYS A 97 -15.71 7.14 2.14
N ALA A 98 -14.72 7.28 3.02
CA ALA A 98 -14.62 8.41 3.95
C ALA A 98 -13.75 9.55 3.41
N GLU A 99 -12.76 9.24 2.57
CA GLU A 99 -11.69 10.15 2.18
C GLU A 99 -11.70 10.53 0.69
N VAL A 100 -12.43 9.80 -0.16
CA VAL A 100 -12.50 10.00 -1.62
C VAL A 100 -13.96 10.12 -2.06
#